data_AF-A0A0M8W666-F1
#
_entry.id   AF-A0A0M8W666-F1
#
_cell.length_a   1.000
_cell.length_b   1.000
_cell.length_c   1.000
_cell.angle_alpha   90.00
_cell.angle_beta   90.00
_cell.angle_gamma   90.00
#
_symmetry.space_group_name_H-M   'P 1'
#
loop_
_entity.id
_entity.type
_entity.pdbx_description
1 polymer ?
#
loop_
_entity_poly.entity_id
_entity_poly.type
_entity_poly.pdbx_seq_one_letter_code
_entity_poly.pdbx_strand_id
1 'polypeptide(L)'
;MDWLKRLPGIGPIVTRLMLTHAWRCYERLDRVKWARLAAAMTFVSFVALFPLLTVAAAIAAATLSPASQKTVEHRIADQFPGLSDQLDLTSLVQNAGTVGVIAGAVLLFTGIGWVGQVRDCLRAVWELPDREENPVVTKAKDAGILLGFGGALLVTLAASTLASAAVGLISRQIGLDEHSWGSVLLQIAAFAVAVLADFLVLLYVLTLLPGVEPPRRRLLVAALLGAIGFELLKLLLSGYIQGVAAKSMYGAFGVPVALLLWINFTAKLVLFCAAWTATPSKEADLRDAPDGASGPAAAIGG
;
A
#
# COMPACT_ATOMS: atom_id res chain seq x y z
N MET A 1 8.65 19.00 -22.85
CA MET A 1 8.65 20.05 -21.79
C MET A 1 9.82 21.04 -21.90
N ASP A 2 10.60 21.03 -22.98
CA ASP A 2 11.81 21.88 -23.11
C ASP A 2 11.53 23.36 -23.41
N TRP A 3 10.29 23.71 -23.77
CA TRP A 3 9.89 25.10 -23.97
C TRP A 3 9.84 25.90 -22.66
N LEU A 4 9.51 25.24 -21.53
CA LEU A 4 9.50 25.84 -20.18
C LEU A 4 10.91 26.24 -19.71
N LYS A 5 11.96 25.59 -20.22
CA LYS A 5 13.36 25.92 -19.91
C LYS A 5 13.81 27.24 -20.57
N ARG A 6 13.09 27.71 -21.59
CA ARG A 6 13.43 28.91 -22.38
C ARG A 6 12.71 30.19 -21.89
N LEU A 7 11.86 30.10 -20.86
CA LEU A 7 11.17 31.26 -20.29
C LEU A 7 12.11 32.06 -19.37
N PRO A 8 12.38 33.35 -19.68
CA PRO A 8 13.23 34.18 -18.84
C PRO A 8 12.57 34.38 -17.46
N GLY A 9 13.30 34.03 -16.40
CA GLY A 9 12.85 34.13 -15.00
C GLY A 9 12.48 32.79 -14.35
N ILE A 10 11.75 31.91 -15.05
CA ILE A 10 11.27 30.63 -14.50
C ILE A 10 12.20 29.46 -14.89
N GLY A 11 12.96 29.60 -15.99
CA GLY A 11 13.91 28.61 -16.50
C GLY A 11 14.90 28.04 -15.48
N PRO A 12 15.61 28.84 -14.64
CA PRO A 12 16.59 28.30 -13.70
C PRO A 12 15.95 27.58 -12.50
N ILE A 13 14.75 28.00 -12.06
CA ILE A 13 14.01 27.33 -10.98
C ILE A 13 13.42 26.02 -11.48
N VAL A 14 12.82 26.01 -12.67
CA VAL A 14 12.32 24.79 -13.33
C VAL A 14 13.46 23.83 -13.55
N THR A 15 14.63 24.29 -14.00
CA THR A 15 15.80 23.42 -14.20
C THR A 15 16.28 22.82 -12.86
N ARG A 16 16.28 23.58 -11.76
CA ARG A 16 16.60 23.04 -10.42
C ARG A 16 15.56 22.04 -9.91
N LEU A 17 14.27 22.31 -10.13
CA LEU A 17 13.17 21.40 -9.78
C LEU A 17 13.24 20.11 -10.60
N MET A 18 13.56 20.22 -11.89
CA MET A 18 13.74 19.07 -12.79
C MET A 18 14.95 18.19 -12.45
N LEU A 19 15.91 18.72 -11.67
CA LEU A 19 17.05 17.96 -11.16
C LEU A 19 16.74 17.19 -9.87
N THR A 20 15.59 17.45 -9.22
CA THR A 20 15.22 16.75 -7.97
C THR A 20 14.86 15.29 -8.23
N HIS A 21 15.12 14.43 -7.23
CA HIS A 21 14.76 13.01 -7.31
C HIS A 21 13.25 12.81 -7.50
N ALA A 22 12.43 13.66 -6.86
CA ALA A 22 10.98 13.64 -7.00
C ALA A 22 10.52 13.89 -8.44
N TRP A 23 11.15 14.83 -9.15
CA TRP A 23 10.83 15.10 -10.55
C TRP A 23 11.20 13.93 -11.47
N ARG A 24 12.38 13.32 -11.27
CA ARG A 24 12.78 12.13 -12.04
C ARG A 24 11.84 10.96 -11.81
N CYS A 25 11.36 10.78 -10.58
CA CYS A 25 10.34 9.78 -10.25
C CYS A 25 9.04 10.07 -11.02
N TYR A 26 8.61 11.34 -11.05
CA TYR A 26 7.42 11.75 -11.81
C TYR A 26 7.59 11.51 -13.32
N GLU A 27 8.73 11.86 -13.92
CA GLU A 27 9.01 11.58 -15.33
C GLU A 27 8.97 10.08 -15.64
N ARG A 28 9.51 9.23 -14.74
CA ARG A 28 9.40 7.78 -14.87
C ARG A 28 7.95 7.32 -14.82
N LEU A 29 7.17 7.79 -13.84
CA LEU A 29 5.75 7.46 -13.70
C LEU A 29 4.93 7.86 -14.93
N ASP A 30 5.23 9.02 -15.50
CA ASP A 30 4.55 9.50 -16.71
C ASP A 30 4.88 8.63 -17.93
N ARG A 31 6.15 8.25 -18.13
CA ARG A 31 6.57 7.33 -19.21
C ARG A 31 5.83 5.99 -19.16
N VAL A 32 5.67 5.43 -17.97
CA VAL A 32 4.98 4.13 -17.77
C VAL A 32 3.46 4.26 -17.69
N LYS A 33 2.91 5.46 -17.92
CA LYS A 33 1.47 5.74 -17.88
C LYS A 33 0.85 5.32 -16.56
N TRP A 34 1.49 5.70 -15.44
CA TRP A 34 1.14 5.26 -14.08
C TRP A 34 -0.34 5.39 -13.71
N ALA A 35 -1.07 6.37 -14.25
CA ALA A 35 -2.51 6.50 -14.03
C ALA A 35 -3.30 5.26 -14.49
N ARG A 36 -2.89 4.62 -15.59
CA ARG A 36 -3.49 3.36 -16.07
C ARG A 36 -3.14 2.19 -15.17
N LEU A 37 -1.89 2.11 -14.72
CA LEU A 37 -1.44 1.09 -13.76
C LEU A 37 -2.22 1.21 -12.45
N ALA A 38 -2.36 2.43 -11.94
CA ALA A 38 -3.15 2.71 -10.74
C ALA A 38 -4.61 2.29 -10.93
N ALA A 39 -5.23 2.60 -12.08
CA ALA A 39 -6.60 2.19 -12.39
C ALA A 39 -6.75 0.66 -12.43
N ALA A 40 -5.80 -0.07 -13.04
CA ALA A 40 -5.78 -1.52 -13.06
C ALA A 40 -5.66 -2.12 -11.65
N MET A 41 -4.71 -1.62 -10.85
CA MET A 41 -4.56 -1.99 -9.44
C MET A 41 -5.83 -1.70 -8.63
N THR A 42 -6.50 -0.57 -8.91
CA THR A 42 -7.74 -0.18 -8.23
C THR A 42 -8.85 -1.19 -8.49
N PHE A 43 -9.08 -1.50 -9.77
CA PHE A 43 -10.13 -2.42 -10.18
C PHE A 43 -9.93 -3.82 -9.59
N VAL A 44 -8.72 -4.38 -9.73
CA VAL A 44 -8.44 -5.73 -9.22
C VAL A 44 -8.50 -5.79 -7.70
N SER A 45 -8.03 -4.74 -7.00
CA SER A 45 -8.13 -4.66 -5.53
C SER A 45 -9.58 -4.57 -5.08
N PHE A 46 -10.39 -3.72 -5.71
CA PHE A 46 -11.80 -3.56 -5.38
C PHE A 46 -12.58 -4.87 -5.57
N VAL A 47 -12.35 -5.60 -6.67
CA VAL A 47 -12.98 -6.92 -6.90
C VAL A 47 -12.51 -7.95 -5.87
N ALA A 48 -11.23 -7.94 -5.48
CA ALA A 48 -10.68 -8.85 -4.48
C ALA A 48 -11.22 -8.59 -3.05
N LEU A 49 -11.73 -7.38 -2.76
CA LEU A 49 -12.28 -7.06 -1.45
C LEU A 49 -13.51 -7.90 -1.10
N PHE A 50 -14.39 -8.21 -2.05
CA PHE A 50 -15.62 -8.96 -1.76
C PHE A 50 -15.34 -10.35 -1.15
N PRO A 51 -14.60 -11.25 -1.80
CA PRO A 51 -14.28 -12.55 -1.21
C PRO A 51 -13.40 -12.42 0.03
N LEU A 52 -12.52 -11.40 0.11
CA LEU A 52 -11.71 -11.13 1.30
C LEU A 52 -12.57 -10.80 2.51
N LEU A 53 -13.53 -9.89 2.35
CA LEU A 53 -14.46 -9.48 3.40
C LEU A 53 -15.37 -10.63 3.82
N THR A 54 -15.84 -11.47 2.87
CA THR A 54 -16.62 -12.67 3.20
C THR A 54 -15.82 -13.67 4.03
N VAL A 55 -14.55 -13.93 3.68
CA VAL A 55 -13.68 -14.82 4.47
C VAL A 55 -13.38 -14.22 5.84
N ALA A 56 -13.07 -12.93 5.90
CA ALA A 56 -12.82 -12.23 7.16
C ALA A 56 -14.05 -12.30 8.09
N ALA A 57 -15.24 -12.08 7.54
CA ALA A 57 -16.52 -12.23 8.25
C ALA A 57 -16.73 -13.66 8.77
N ALA A 58 -16.50 -14.67 7.93
CA ALA A 58 -16.65 -16.08 8.30
C ALA A 58 -15.67 -16.48 9.42
N ILE A 59 -14.43 -16.02 9.36
CA ILE A 59 -13.43 -16.24 10.41
C ILE A 59 -13.86 -15.53 11.71
N ALA A 60 -14.22 -14.25 11.64
CA ALA A 60 -14.67 -13.48 12.80
C ALA A 60 -15.88 -14.14 13.49
N ALA A 61 -16.86 -14.58 12.70
CA ALA A 61 -18.03 -15.30 13.20
C ALA A 61 -17.68 -16.63 13.88
N ALA A 62 -16.68 -17.35 13.36
CA ALA A 62 -16.27 -18.65 13.89
C ALA A 62 -15.37 -18.53 15.14
N THR A 63 -14.56 -17.47 15.25
CA THR A 63 -13.50 -17.39 16.28
C THR A 63 -13.71 -16.32 17.34
N LEU A 64 -14.46 -15.24 17.06
CA LEU A 64 -14.55 -14.08 17.95
C LEU A 64 -15.87 -14.05 18.72
N SER A 65 -15.77 -13.62 19.98
CA SER A 65 -16.96 -13.24 20.77
C SER A 65 -17.66 -12.03 20.15
N PRO A 66 -18.97 -11.83 20.37
CA PRO A 66 -19.70 -10.67 19.84
C PRO A 66 -19.08 -9.32 20.20
N ALA A 67 -18.47 -9.20 21.38
CA ALA A 67 -17.78 -7.98 21.81
C ALA A 67 -16.49 -7.73 21.01
N SER A 68 -15.74 -8.79 20.69
CA SER A 68 -14.50 -8.71 19.91
C SER A 68 -14.76 -8.47 18.42
N GLN A 69 -15.92 -8.90 17.89
CA GLN A 69 -16.33 -8.64 16.51
C GLN A 69 -16.47 -7.12 16.26
N LYS A 70 -17.13 -6.38 17.16
CA LYS A 70 -17.24 -4.92 17.07
C LYS A 70 -15.90 -4.20 17.07
N THR A 71 -14.91 -4.71 17.82
CA THR A 71 -13.55 -4.13 17.81
C THR A 71 -12.86 -4.34 16.46
N VAL A 72 -13.04 -5.51 15.84
CA VAL A 72 -12.47 -5.79 14.50
C VAL A 72 -13.18 -4.97 13.43
N GLU A 73 -14.50 -4.87 13.47
CA GLU A 73 -15.28 -3.99 12.60
C GLU A 73 -14.78 -2.54 12.67
N HIS A 74 -14.60 -2.00 13.88
CA HIS A 74 -14.08 -0.64 14.06
C HIS A 74 -12.69 -0.47 13.45
N ARG A 75 -11.77 -1.43 13.65
CA ARG A 75 -10.42 -1.34 13.06
C ARG A 75 -10.44 -1.45 11.54
N ILE A 76 -11.32 -2.27 10.97
CA ILE A 76 -11.51 -2.35 9.52
C ILE A 76 -12.09 -1.03 9.00
N ALA A 77 -13.03 -0.43 9.73
CA ALA A 77 -13.61 0.87 9.39
C ALA A 77 -12.58 2.01 9.47
N ASP A 78 -11.65 1.95 10.42
CA ASP A 78 -10.55 2.91 10.55
C ASP A 78 -9.58 2.81 9.36
N GLN A 79 -9.32 1.59 8.88
CA GLN A 79 -8.45 1.36 7.71
C GLN A 79 -9.17 1.61 6.38
N PHE A 80 -10.48 1.37 6.34
CA PHE A 80 -11.34 1.51 5.16
C PHE A 80 -12.64 2.24 5.53
N PRO A 81 -12.57 3.59 5.64
CA PRO A 81 -13.72 4.43 5.90
C PRO A 81 -14.90 4.13 4.95
N GLY A 82 -16.11 3.97 5.51
CA GLY A 82 -17.35 3.70 4.78
C GLY A 82 -17.74 2.21 4.68
N LEU A 83 -16.85 1.27 5.01
CA LEU A 83 -17.19 -0.17 4.98
C LEU A 83 -18.01 -0.65 6.19
N SER A 84 -17.94 0.02 7.35
CA SER A 84 -18.60 -0.42 8.60
C SER A 84 -20.11 -0.61 8.45
N ASP A 85 -20.77 0.33 7.80
CA ASP A 85 -22.23 0.39 7.75
C ASP A 85 -22.83 -0.59 6.72
N GLN A 86 -21.99 -1.13 5.84
CA GLN A 86 -22.39 -2.10 4.81
C GLN A 86 -22.01 -3.55 5.18
N LEU A 87 -21.16 -3.74 6.18
CA LEU A 87 -20.77 -5.05 6.69
C LEU A 87 -21.78 -5.52 7.75
N ASP A 88 -22.98 -5.93 7.33
CA ASP A 88 -23.88 -6.66 8.23
C ASP A 88 -23.39 -8.12 8.40
N LEU A 89 -22.36 -8.28 9.23
CA LEU A 89 -21.72 -9.56 9.55
C LEU A 89 -22.74 -10.59 10.06
N THR A 90 -23.81 -10.14 10.72
CA THR A 90 -24.87 -10.97 11.29
C THR A 90 -25.57 -11.84 10.26
N SER A 91 -25.75 -11.33 9.03
CA SER A 91 -26.38 -12.05 7.93
C SER A 91 -25.47 -13.10 7.29
N LEU A 92 -24.14 -12.88 7.31
CA LEU A 92 -23.13 -13.80 6.78
C LEU A 92 -22.90 -15.02 7.70
N VAL A 93 -23.20 -14.91 9.00
CA VAL A 93 -22.94 -15.95 10.02
C VAL A 93 -23.85 -17.18 9.87
N GLN A 94 -25.07 -17.03 9.33
CA GLN A 94 -26.07 -18.11 9.34
C GLN A 94 -25.71 -19.33 8.47
N ASN A 95 -24.70 -19.23 7.59
CA ASN A 95 -24.16 -20.35 6.79
C ASN A 95 -22.62 -20.34 6.73
N ALA A 96 -21.96 -19.85 7.78
CA ALA A 96 -20.52 -19.53 7.80
C ALA A 96 -19.58 -20.68 7.36
N GLY A 97 -19.97 -21.94 7.61
CA GLY A 97 -19.15 -23.11 7.22
C GLY A 97 -18.99 -23.26 5.70
N THR A 98 -20.10 -23.48 4.98
CA THR A 98 -20.08 -23.68 3.52
C THR A 98 -19.73 -22.39 2.78
N VAL A 99 -20.24 -21.24 3.24
CA VAL A 99 -19.95 -19.93 2.64
C VAL A 99 -18.48 -19.57 2.82
N GLY A 100 -17.87 -19.87 3.97
CA GLY A 100 -16.46 -19.61 4.24
C GLY A 100 -15.53 -20.43 3.33
N VAL A 101 -15.83 -21.70 3.07
CA VAL A 101 -15.01 -22.55 2.18
C VAL A 101 -15.08 -22.06 0.73
N ILE A 102 -16.29 -21.78 0.22
CA ILE A 102 -16.46 -21.28 -1.15
C ILE A 102 -15.78 -19.91 -1.29
N ALA A 103 -16.00 -19.00 -0.34
CA ALA A 103 -15.36 -17.69 -0.34
C ALA A 103 -13.83 -17.79 -0.23
N GLY A 104 -13.31 -18.75 0.53
CA GLY A 104 -11.87 -19.03 0.63
C GLY A 104 -11.28 -19.50 -0.70
N ALA A 105 -11.95 -20.41 -1.39
CA ALA A 105 -11.52 -20.87 -2.72
C ALA A 105 -11.55 -19.72 -3.75
N VAL A 106 -12.62 -18.93 -3.75
CA VAL A 106 -12.73 -17.73 -4.60
C VAL A 106 -11.61 -16.75 -4.26
N LEU A 107 -11.38 -16.44 -2.98
CA LEU A 107 -10.34 -15.53 -2.51
C LEU A 107 -8.94 -15.98 -2.93
N LEU A 108 -8.63 -17.27 -2.85
CA LEU A 108 -7.35 -17.78 -3.33
C LEU A 108 -7.21 -17.54 -4.84
N PHE A 109 -8.26 -17.83 -5.61
CA PHE A 109 -8.23 -17.62 -7.05
C PHE A 109 -8.09 -16.14 -7.45
N THR A 110 -8.94 -15.25 -6.90
CA THR A 110 -8.85 -13.81 -7.17
C THR A 110 -7.60 -13.18 -6.56
N GLY A 111 -7.18 -13.64 -5.38
CA GLY A 111 -5.99 -13.16 -4.70
C GLY A 111 -4.69 -13.48 -5.46
N ILE A 112 -4.57 -14.69 -6.03
CA ILE A 112 -3.44 -15.04 -6.89
C ILE A 112 -3.40 -14.13 -8.12
N GLY A 113 -4.56 -13.89 -8.75
CA GLY A 113 -4.67 -12.95 -9.87
C GLY A 113 -4.31 -11.51 -9.49
N TRP A 114 -4.74 -11.07 -8.30
CA TRP A 114 -4.43 -9.77 -7.73
C TRP A 114 -2.93 -9.58 -7.54
N VAL A 115 -2.25 -10.56 -6.93
CA VAL A 115 -0.78 -10.54 -6.74
C VAL A 115 -0.06 -10.41 -8.08
N GLY A 116 -0.47 -11.21 -9.08
CA GLY A 116 0.12 -11.15 -10.42
C GLY A 116 -0.03 -9.75 -11.04
N GLN A 117 -1.24 -9.19 -11.02
CA GLN A 117 -1.51 -7.88 -11.63
C GLN A 117 -0.81 -6.72 -10.91
N VAL A 118 -0.76 -6.75 -9.58
CA VAL A 118 -0.02 -5.75 -8.80
C VAL A 118 1.48 -5.87 -9.08
N ARG A 119 2.03 -7.08 -9.11
CA ARG A 119 3.43 -7.31 -9.51
C ARG A 119 3.69 -6.71 -10.88
N ASP A 120 2.86 -6.99 -11.88
CA ASP A 120 3.09 -6.53 -13.25
C ASP A 120 3.07 -5.00 -13.33
N CYS A 121 2.17 -4.35 -12.59
CA CYS A 121 2.16 -2.89 -12.45
C CYS A 121 3.45 -2.36 -11.81
N LEU A 122 3.96 -3.01 -10.75
CA LEU A 122 5.20 -2.61 -10.09
C LEU A 122 6.42 -2.85 -11.00
N ARG A 123 6.46 -3.98 -11.71
CA ARG A 123 7.52 -4.30 -12.68
C ARG A 123 7.53 -3.33 -13.86
N ALA A 124 6.36 -2.88 -14.31
CA ALA A 124 6.25 -1.84 -15.33
C ALA A 124 6.88 -0.52 -14.85
N VAL A 125 6.69 -0.12 -13.58
CA VAL A 125 7.37 1.06 -13.00
C VAL A 125 8.89 0.88 -12.95
N TRP A 126 9.35 -0.35 -12.70
CA TRP A 126 10.77 -0.70 -12.79
C TRP A 126 11.28 -0.87 -14.22
N GLU A 127 10.42 -0.68 -15.24
CA GLU A 127 10.74 -0.83 -16.66
C GLU A 127 11.39 -2.19 -16.98
N LEU A 128 10.99 -3.23 -16.25
CA LEU A 128 11.50 -4.59 -16.42
C LEU A 128 10.85 -5.29 -17.62
N PRO A 129 11.58 -6.17 -18.32
CA PRO A 129 10.98 -7.00 -19.35
C PRO A 129 9.94 -7.96 -18.77
N ASP A 130 8.97 -8.31 -19.62
CA ASP A 130 8.02 -9.39 -19.35
C ASP A 130 8.79 -10.70 -19.12
N ARG A 131 8.32 -11.51 -18.18
CA ARG A 131 8.98 -12.78 -17.86
C ARG A 131 8.44 -13.86 -18.77
N GLU A 132 9.32 -14.51 -19.53
CA GLU A 132 9.04 -15.80 -20.16
C GLU A 132 9.22 -16.93 -19.13
N GLU A 133 8.42 -16.92 -18.06
CA GLU A 133 8.38 -17.99 -17.06
C GLU A 133 7.16 -18.90 -17.25
N ASN A 134 7.27 -20.17 -16.84
CA ASN A 134 6.16 -21.11 -16.87
C ASN A 134 4.98 -20.57 -16.02
N PRO A 135 3.76 -20.42 -16.60
CA PRO A 135 2.62 -19.82 -15.92
C PRO A 135 2.24 -20.55 -14.62
N VAL A 136 2.50 -21.85 -14.52
CA VAL A 136 2.23 -22.64 -13.31
C VAL A 136 3.17 -22.25 -12.17
N VAL A 137 4.46 -22.09 -12.47
CA VAL A 137 5.49 -21.69 -11.49
C VAL A 137 5.22 -20.27 -10.99
N THR A 138 4.85 -19.37 -11.91
CA THR A 138 4.49 -18.00 -11.57
C THR A 138 3.28 -17.94 -10.63
N LYS A 139 2.21 -18.70 -10.94
CA LYS A 139 1.03 -18.77 -10.06
C LYS A 139 1.33 -19.39 -8.70
N ALA A 140 2.22 -20.38 -8.62
CA ALA A 140 2.63 -20.97 -7.35
C ALA A 140 3.42 -19.96 -6.48
N LYS A 141 4.33 -19.18 -7.10
CA LYS A 141 5.02 -18.07 -6.42
C LYS A 141 4.02 -17.02 -5.94
N ASP A 142 3.04 -16.66 -6.78
CA ASP A 142 2.02 -15.67 -6.44
C ASP A 142 1.15 -16.13 -5.27
N ALA A 143 0.81 -17.42 -5.20
CA ALA A 143 0.14 -18.01 -4.05
C ALA A 143 1.00 -17.93 -2.77
N GLY A 144 2.30 -18.22 -2.87
CA GLY A 144 3.23 -18.08 -1.74
C GLY A 144 3.33 -16.62 -1.26
N ILE A 145 3.42 -15.66 -2.18
CA ILE A 145 3.45 -14.23 -1.86
C ILE A 145 2.12 -13.78 -1.24
N LEU A 146 0.98 -14.27 -1.74
CA LEU A 146 -0.34 -13.98 -1.18
C LEU A 146 -0.45 -14.50 0.26
N LEU A 147 -0.02 -15.74 0.51
CA LEU A 147 -0.02 -16.35 1.84
C LEU A 147 0.93 -15.62 2.80
N GLY A 148 2.11 -15.22 2.34
CA GLY A 148 3.05 -14.41 3.12
C GLY A 148 2.47 -13.04 3.49
N PHE A 149 1.79 -12.38 2.55
CA PHE A 149 1.10 -11.11 2.78
C PHE A 149 -0.04 -11.25 3.79
N GLY A 150 -0.91 -12.26 3.60
CA GLY A 150 -1.99 -12.56 4.54
C GLY A 150 -1.46 -12.91 5.94
N GLY A 151 -0.40 -13.71 6.02
CA GLY A 151 0.26 -14.06 7.28
C GLY A 151 0.84 -12.84 8.00
N ALA A 152 1.51 -11.94 7.28
CA ALA A 152 2.04 -10.69 7.85
C ALA A 152 0.93 -9.79 8.42
N LEU A 153 -0.21 -9.70 7.73
CA LEU A 153 -1.38 -8.99 8.22
C LEU A 153 -1.98 -9.65 9.48
N LEU A 154 -2.08 -10.98 9.51
CA LEU A 154 -2.57 -11.71 10.68
C LEU A 154 -1.64 -11.53 11.90
N VAL A 155 -0.32 -11.60 11.70
CA VAL A 155 0.66 -11.34 12.76
C VAL A 155 0.54 -9.91 13.29
N THR A 156 0.36 -8.94 12.41
CA THR A 156 0.11 -7.54 12.79
C THR A 156 -1.15 -7.40 13.65
N LEU A 157 -2.25 -8.02 13.21
CA LEU A 157 -3.51 -8.01 13.93
C LEU A 157 -3.37 -8.66 15.30
N ALA A 158 -2.72 -9.83 15.38
CA ALA A 158 -2.46 -10.53 16.63
C ALA A 158 -1.56 -9.72 17.58
N ALA A 159 -0.49 -9.09 17.07
CA ALA A 159 0.35 -8.21 17.87
C ALA A 159 -0.45 -7.02 18.41
N SER A 160 -1.33 -6.43 17.59
CA SER A 160 -2.18 -5.32 17.99
C SER A 160 -3.23 -5.72 19.03
N THR A 161 -3.84 -6.91 18.92
CA THR A 161 -4.82 -7.40 19.89
C THR A 161 -4.16 -7.76 21.22
N LEU A 162 -2.99 -8.41 21.19
CA LEU A 162 -2.21 -8.72 22.38
C LEU A 162 -1.72 -7.45 23.09
N ALA A 163 -1.27 -6.45 22.33
CA ALA A 163 -0.91 -5.15 22.88
C ALA A 163 -2.11 -4.50 23.57
N SER A 164 -3.27 -4.44 22.92
CA SER A 164 -4.50 -3.90 23.51
C SER A 164 -5.01 -4.69 24.72
N ALA A 165 -4.83 -6.01 24.75
CA ALA A 165 -5.19 -6.83 25.90
C ALA A 165 -4.24 -6.57 27.09
N ALA A 166 -2.93 -6.46 26.84
CA ALA A 166 -1.94 -6.11 27.86
C ALA A 166 -2.20 -4.72 28.44
N VAL A 167 -2.57 -3.75 27.59
CA VAL A 167 -3.03 -2.42 28.02
C VAL A 167 -4.23 -2.52 28.98
N GLY A 168 -5.25 -3.29 28.61
CA GLY A 168 -6.46 -3.43 29.42
C GLY A 168 -6.20 -4.10 30.78
N LEU A 169 -5.30 -5.09 30.82
CA LEU A 169 -4.88 -5.75 32.06
C LEU A 169 -4.12 -4.79 32.98
N ILE A 170 -3.14 -4.05 32.43
CA ILE A 170 -2.32 -3.09 33.17
C ILE A 170 -3.18 -1.93 33.70
N SER A 171 -4.08 -1.39 32.88
CA SER A 171 -5.02 -0.33 33.29
C SER A 171 -5.91 -0.80 34.46
N ARG A 172 -6.37 -2.05 34.43
CA ARG A 172 -7.22 -2.64 35.48
C ARG A 172 -6.46 -2.98 36.76
N GLN A 173 -5.17 -3.30 36.67
CA GLN A 173 -4.32 -3.62 37.84
C GLN A 173 -3.78 -2.39 38.57
N ILE A 174 -3.60 -1.27 37.85
CA ILE A 174 -2.98 -0.05 38.40
C ILE A 174 -4.06 1.00 38.78
N GLY A 175 -5.32 0.82 38.39
CA GLY A 175 -6.40 1.75 38.74
C GLY A 175 -6.20 3.14 38.12
N LEU A 176 -5.67 3.18 36.90
CA LEU A 176 -5.36 4.43 36.20
C LEU A 176 -6.66 5.05 35.65
N ASP A 177 -7.01 6.23 36.16
CA ASP A 177 -8.02 7.10 35.57
C ASP A 177 -7.74 7.31 34.07
N GLU A 178 -8.79 7.39 33.25
CA GLU A 178 -8.77 7.48 31.78
C GLU A 178 -7.88 8.60 31.20
N HIS A 179 -7.41 9.55 32.03
CA HIS A 179 -6.60 10.72 31.67
C HIS A 179 -5.13 10.68 32.15
N SER A 180 -4.60 9.53 32.57
CA SER A 180 -3.19 9.41 33.00
C SER A 180 -2.18 9.42 31.82
N TRP A 181 -0.91 9.75 32.09
CA TRP A 181 0.22 9.64 31.15
C TRP A 181 0.36 8.23 30.54
N GLY A 182 -0.18 7.21 31.22
CA GLY A 182 -0.28 5.85 30.70
C GLY A 182 -1.13 5.75 29.44
N SER A 183 -2.29 6.41 29.36
CA SER A 183 -3.18 6.32 28.18
C SER A 183 -2.54 6.96 26.94
N VAL A 184 -1.80 8.06 27.13
CA VAL A 184 -1.03 8.73 26.06
C VAL A 184 0.09 7.82 25.55
N LEU A 185 0.86 7.18 26.45
CA LEU A 185 1.93 6.27 26.06
C LEU A 185 1.41 5.06 25.27
N LEU A 186 0.22 4.56 25.64
CA LEU A 186 -0.44 3.45 24.97
C LEU A 186 -0.98 3.83 23.59
N GLN A 187 -1.52 5.03 23.42
CA GLN A 187 -1.88 5.55 22.10
C GLN A 187 -0.66 5.71 21.20
N ILE A 188 0.45 6.22 21.72
CA ILE A 188 1.71 6.32 20.98
C ILE A 188 2.21 4.93 20.57
N ALA A 189 2.14 3.94 21.47
CA ALA A 189 2.54 2.57 21.17
C ALA A 189 1.65 1.93 20.10
N ALA A 190 0.31 2.08 20.20
CA ALA A 190 -0.62 1.57 19.20
C ALA A 190 -0.41 2.21 17.82
N PHE A 191 -0.19 3.53 17.79
CA PHE A 191 0.14 4.25 16.57
C PHE A 191 1.49 3.79 15.99
N ALA A 192 2.51 3.61 16.83
CA ALA A 192 3.81 3.10 16.40
C ALA A 192 3.72 1.68 15.81
N VAL A 193 2.90 0.81 16.40
CA VAL A 193 2.63 -0.54 15.85
C VAL A 193 1.92 -0.46 14.49
N ALA A 194 0.94 0.43 14.33
CA ALA A 194 0.24 0.63 13.06
C ALA A 194 1.19 1.15 11.97
N VAL A 195 2.01 2.16 12.28
CA VAL A 195 3.01 2.70 11.35
C VAL A 195 4.07 1.65 11.01
N LEU A 196 4.52 0.86 11.99
CA LEU A 196 5.48 -0.22 11.76
C LEU A 196 4.88 -1.30 10.85
N ALA A 197 3.61 -1.64 11.04
CA ALA A 197 2.91 -2.58 10.18
C ALA A 197 2.79 -2.05 8.75
N ASP A 198 2.34 -0.82 8.56
CA ASP A 198 2.23 -0.19 7.24
C ASP A 198 3.60 -0.12 6.55
N PHE A 199 4.66 0.16 7.32
CA PHE A 199 6.04 0.14 6.85
C PHE A 199 6.50 -1.27 6.42
N LEU A 200 6.23 -2.30 7.21
CA LEU A 200 6.58 -3.70 6.86
C LEU A 200 5.80 -4.19 5.64
N VAL A 201 4.52 -3.83 5.54
CA VAL A 201 3.67 -4.12 4.39
C VAL A 201 4.22 -3.44 3.13
N LEU A 202 4.61 -2.17 3.21
CA LEU A 202 5.23 -1.47 2.09
C LEU A 202 6.58 -2.06 1.70
N LEU A 203 7.42 -2.45 2.67
CA LEU A 203 8.67 -3.16 2.39
C LEU A 203 8.41 -4.46 1.62
N TYR A 204 7.42 -5.25 2.07
CA TYR A 204 7.02 -6.48 1.43
C TYR A 204 6.56 -6.22 -0.01
N VAL A 205 5.68 -5.24 -0.21
CA VAL A 205 5.12 -4.89 -1.52
C VAL A 205 6.18 -4.34 -2.47
N LEU A 206 7.15 -3.56 -1.99
CA LEU A 206 8.16 -2.93 -2.84
C LEU A 206 9.33 -3.86 -3.22
N THR A 207 9.51 -4.97 -2.51
CA THR A 207 10.64 -5.90 -2.74
C THR A 207 10.18 -7.24 -3.31
N LEU A 208 9.30 -7.94 -2.58
CA LEU A 208 8.92 -9.31 -2.88
C LEU A 208 7.99 -9.40 -4.10
N LEU A 209 7.02 -8.49 -4.23
CA LEU A 209 6.08 -8.50 -5.37
C LEU A 209 6.77 -8.28 -6.71
N PRO A 210 7.53 -7.18 -6.94
CA PRO A 210 8.22 -6.97 -8.21
C PRO A 210 9.39 -7.95 -8.43
N GLY A 211 9.92 -8.53 -7.35
CA GLY A 211 11.09 -9.41 -7.36
C GLY A 211 12.36 -8.63 -7.69
N VAL A 212 12.55 -7.48 -7.05
CA VAL A 212 13.68 -6.56 -7.26
C VAL A 212 14.38 -6.27 -5.94
N GLU A 213 15.67 -5.96 -6.02
CA GLU A 213 16.51 -5.64 -4.86
C GLU A 213 16.92 -4.16 -4.87
N PRO A 214 16.04 -3.25 -4.40
CA PRO A 214 16.37 -1.84 -4.33
C PRO A 214 17.46 -1.56 -3.27
N PRO A 215 18.28 -0.51 -3.44
CA PRO A 215 19.24 -0.11 -2.42
C PRO A 215 18.55 0.16 -1.08
N ARG A 216 19.04 -0.47 0.00
CA ARG A 216 18.41 -0.44 1.34
C ARG A 216 18.00 0.97 1.79
N ARG A 217 18.87 1.96 1.62
CA ARG A 217 18.58 3.36 1.98
C ARG A 217 17.39 3.94 1.21
N ARG A 218 17.27 3.66 -0.09
CA ARG A 218 16.14 4.15 -0.91
C ARG A 218 14.84 3.44 -0.56
N LEU A 219 14.93 2.14 -0.29
CA LEU A 219 13.80 1.35 0.17
C LEU A 219 13.25 1.88 1.50
N LEU A 220 14.11 2.17 2.48
CA LEU A 220 13.71 2.77 3.76
C LEU A 220 13.04 4.14 3.58
N VAL A 221 13.61 5.01 2.74
CA VAL A 221 13.04 6.34 2.45
C VAL A 221 11.68 6.22 1.74
N ALA A 222 11.57 5.33 0.74
CA ALA A 222 10.32 5.10 0.03
C ALA A 222 9.25 4.52 0.96
N ALA A 223 9.59 3.55 1.80
CA ALA A 223 8.66 2.97 2.77
C ALA A 223 8.22 3.99 3.83
N LEU A 224 9.11 4.89 4.28
CA LEU A 224 8.75 5.98 5.20
C LEU A 224 7.82 7.01 4.52
N LEU A 225 8.14 7.43 3.30
CA LEU A 225 7.28 8.32 2.51
C LEU A 225 5.91 7.69 2.25
N GLY A 226 5.89 6.39 1.96
CA GLY A 226 4.66 5.63 1.79
C GLY A 226 3.85 5.54 3.08
N ALA A 227 4.48 5.27 4.23
CA ALA A 227 3.78 5.22 5.51
C ALA A 227 3.15 6.57 5.88
N ILE A 228 3.92 7.66 5.76
CA ILE A 228 3.41 9.03 6.00
C ILE A 228 2.29 9.36 5.00
N GLY A 229 2.49 9.05 3.72
CA GLY A 229 1.49 9.29 2.68
C GLY A 229 0.20 8.49 2.92
N PHE A 230 0.32 7.27 3.44
CA PHE A 230 -0.82 6.40 3.73
C PHE A 230 -1.63 6.93 4.92
N GLU A 231 -0.97 7.36 6.00
CA GLU A 231 -1.62 8.03 7.13
C GLU A 231 -2.32 9.33 6.70
N LEU A 232 -1.64 10.18 5.91
CA LEU A 232 -2.25 11.39 5.36
C LEU A 232 -3.47 11.08 4.49
N LEU A 233 -3.39 10.00 3.71
CA LEU A 233 -4.51 9.57 2.90
C LEU A 233 -5.69 9.21 3.82
N LYS A 234 -5.48 8.43 4.89
CA LYS A 234 -6.56 8.01 5.83
C LYS A 234 -7.34 9.21 6.31
N LEU A 235 -6.61 10.28 6.68
CA LEU A 235 -7.20 11.55 7.12
C LEU A 235 -8.02 12.23 6.02
N LEU A 236 -7.47 12.32 4.79
CA LEU A 236 -8.16 12.92 3.64
C LEU A 236 -9.45 12.18 3.29
N LEU A 237 -9.43 10.86 3.30
CA LEU A 237 -10.60 10.05 3.01
C LEU A 237 -11.66 10.18 4.11
N SER A 238 -11.25 10.11 5.39
CA SER A 238 -12.17 10.29 6.52
C SER A 238 -12.90 11.64 6.41
N GLY A 239 -12.18 12.71 6.09
CA GLY A 239 -12.77 14.02 5.82
C GLY A 239 -13.70 14.03 4.59
N TYR A 240 -13.34 13.35 3.51
CA TYR A 240 -14.20 13.23 2.31
C TYR A 240 -15.52 12.50 2.62
N ILE A 241 -15.48 11.41 3.38
CA ILE A 241 -16.68 10.64 3.72
C ILE A 241 -17.62 11.47 4.60
N GLN A 242 -17.09 12.11 5.64
CA GLN A 242 -17.87 12.98 6.52
C GLN A 242 -18.47 14.19 5.79
N GLY A 243 -17.72 14.77 4.83
CA GLY A 243 -18.10 16.00 4.15
C GLY A 243 -18.92 15.84 2.86
N VAL A 244 -18.78 14.70 2.17
CA VAL A 244 -19.33 14.48 0.81
C VAL A 244 -20.17 13.21 0.74
N ALA A 245 -19.63 12.06 1.16
CA ALA A 245 -20.35 10.78 1.05
C ALA A 245 -21.55 10.70 1.99
N ALA A 246 -21.48 11.33 3.17
CA ALA A 246 -22.58 11.41 4.12
C ALA A 246 -23.71 12.38 3.70
N LYS A 247 -23.52 13.18 2.64
CA LYS A 247 -24.57 14.07 2.13
C LYS A 247 -25.51 13.28 1.21
N SER A 248 -26.82 13.43 1.46
CA SER A 248 -27.95 12.76 0.79
C SER A 248 -27.87 12.69 -0.75
N MET A 249 -27.14 13.60 -1.40
CA MET A 249 -27.04 13.72 -2.85
C MET A 249 -26.38 12.51 -3.56
N TYR A 250 -25.53 11.73 -2.87
CA TYR A 250 -24.85 10.56 -3.45
C TYR A 250 -25.44 9.20 -3.06
N GLY A 251 -26.38 9.18 -2.09
CA GLY A 251 -27.12 8.00 -1.66
C GLY A 251 -26.25 6.75 -1.47
N ALA A 252 -26.72 5.61 -1.98
CA ALA A 252 -26.04 4.30 -1.86
C ALA A 252 -24.70 4.19 -2.61
N PHE A 253 -24.36 5.15 -3.49
CA PHE A 253 -23.11 5.12 -4.27
C PHE A 253 -21.94 5.83 -3.58
N GLY A 254 -22.20 6.61 -2.51
CA GLY A 254 -21.15 7.40 -1.84
C GLY A 254 -20.01 6.53 -1.31
N VAL A 255 -20.33 5.42 -0.64
CA VAL A 255 -19.33 4.51 -0.04
C VAL A 255 -18.48 3.80 -1.09
N PRO A 256 -19.04 3.09 -2.11
CA PRO A 256 -18.23 2.45 -3.14
C PRO A 256 -17.32 3.42 -3.90
N VAL A 257 -17.80 4.63 -4.20
CA VAL A 257 -16.99 5.65 -4.88
C VAL A 257 -15.85 6.14 -3.99
N ALA A 258 -16.13 6.41 -2.71
CA ALA A 258 -15.08 6.79 -1.75
C ALA A 258 -14.02 5.69 -1.63
N LEU A 259 -14.43 4.42 -1.60
CA LEU A 259 -13.54 3.27 -1.54
C LEU A 259 -12.71 3.11 -2.83
N LEU A 260 -13.31 3.32 -4.00
CA LEU A 260 -12.56 3.30 -5.26
C LEU A 260 -11.50 4.41 -5.30
N LEU A 261 -11.85 5.62 -4.85
CA LEU A 261 -10.91 6.73 -4.75
C LEU A 261 -9.79 6.41 -3.77
N TRP A 262 -10.12 5.87 -2.60
CA TRP A 262 -9.16 5.41 -1.60
C TRP A 262 -8.12 4.48 -2.21
N ILE A 263 -8.59 3.36 -2.76
CA ILE A 263 -7.74 2.34 -3.36
C ILE A 263 -6.91 2.96 -4.49
N ASN A 264 -7.49 3.86 -5.30
CA ASN A 264 -6.77 4.51 -6.38
C ASN A 264 -5.63 5.40 -5.89
N PHE A 265 -5.86 6.18 -4.84
CA PHE A 265 -4.82 7.01 -4.27
C PHE A 265 -3.75 6.16 -3.57
N THR A 266 -4.13 5.10 -2.87
CA THR A 266 -3.17 4.13 -2.31
C THR A 266 -2.33 3.49 -3.41
N ALA A 267 -2.95 3.05 -4.52
CA ALA A 267 -2.23 2.48 -5.66
C ALA A 267 -1.24 3.49 -6.26
N LYS A 268 -1.65 4.75 -6.45
CA LYS A 268 -0.76 5.85 -6.89
C LYS A 268 0.40 6.07 -5.93
N LEU A 269 0.15 6.05 -4.62
CA LEU A 269 1.17 6.19 -3.60
C LEU A 269 2.18 5.05 -3.65
N VAL A 270 1.70 3.81 -3.77
CA VAL A 270 2.57 2.62 -3.90
C VAL A 270 3.41 2.69 -5.18
N LEU A 271 2.80 3.07 -6.31
CA LEU A 271 3.53 3.27 -7.58
C LEU A 271 4.58 4.39 -7.45
N PHE A 272 4.26 5.47 -6.75
CA PHE A 272 5.21 6.54 -6.46
C PHE A 272 6.40 6.05 -5.62
N CYS A 273 6.13 5.24 -4.58
CA CYS A 273 7.19 4.62 -3.78
C CYS A 273 8.03 3.67 -4.63
N ALA A 274 7.42 2.89 -5.52
CA ALA A 274 8.12 2.02 -6.46
C ALA A 274 9.02 2.82 -7.40
N ALA A 275 8.52 3.92 -7.98
CA ALA A 275 9.32 4.82 -8.81
C ALA A 275 10.48 5.46 -8.03
N TRP A 276 10.26 5.81 -6.76
CA TRP A 276 11.30 6.31 -5.88
C TRP A 276 12.44 5.31 -5.67
N THR A 277 12.09 4.04 -5.49
CA THR A 277 13.08 2.96 -5.37
C THR A 277 13.79 2.64 -6.67
N ALA A 278 13.07 2.69 -7.80
CA ALA A 278 13.58 2.35 -9.12
C ALA A 278 14.51 3.44 -9.69
N THR A 279 14.27 4.71 -9.36
CA THR A 279 14.99 5.85 -9.95
C THR A 279 16.45 5.87 -9.48
N PRO A 280 17.44 5.78 -10.40
CA PRO A 280 18.85 5.91 -10.06
C PRO A 280 19.16 7.29 -9.50
N SER A 281 20.07 7.34 -8.52
CA SER A 281 20.66 8.61 -8.08
C SER A 281 21.67 9.08 -9.12
N LYS A 282 21.86 10.41 -9.25
CA LYS A 282 22.87 11.01 -10.14
C LYS A 282 24.29 10.43 -9.92
N GLU A 283 24.62 10.03 -8.69
CA GLU A 283 25.90 9.38 -8.34
C GLU A 283 26.00 7.93 -8.84
N ALA A 284 24.88 7.24 -9.03
CA ALA A 284 24.86 5.90 -9.64
C ALA A 284 25.00 6.01 -11.17
N ASP A 285 24.34 6.99 -11.82
CA ASP A 285 24.55 7.28 -13.25
C ASP A 285 26.01 7.61 -13.57
N LEU A 286 26.73 8.27 -12.64
CA LEU A 286 28.15 8.61 -12.79
C LEU A 286 29.09 7.40 -12.54
N ARG A 287 28.62 6.38 -11.82
CA ARG A 287 29.38 5.14 -11.56
C ARG A 287 29.17 4.08 -12.65
N ASP A 288 28.00 4.07 -13.27
CA ASP A 288 27.67 3.19 -14.40
C ASP A 288 27.99 3.83 -15.77
N ALA A 289 28.48 5.08 -15.79
CA ALA A 289 29.07 5.66 -16.99
C ALA A 289 30.33 4.86 -17.35
N PRO A 290 30.44 4.28 -18.55
CA PRO A 290 31.62 3.50 -18.93
C PRO A 290 32.86 4.40 -18.83
N ASP A 291 33.94 3.88 -18.22
CA ASP A 291 35.27 4.50 -18.05
C ASP A 291 36.00 4.78 -19.40
N GLY A 292 35.28 5.23 -20.43
CA GLY A 292 35.71 5.28 -21.82
C GLY A 292 35.96 6.69 -22.38
N ALA A 293 36.22 7.69 -21.54
CA ALA A 293 36.62 9.02 -22.00
C ALA A 293 37.97 9.44 -21.41
N SER A 294 38.98 8.57 -21.53
CA SER A 294 40.37 9.03 -21.58
C SER A 294 40.51 9.86 -22.85
N GLY A 295 40.68 11.18 -22.70
CA GLY A 295 40.63 12.13 -23.81
C GLY A 295 41.72 11.92 -24.89
N PRO A 296 41.48 12.36 -26.13
CA PRO A 296 42.52 12.38 -27.15
C PRO A 296 43.48 13.54 -26.87
N ALA A 297 44.60 13.25 -26.21
CA ALA A 297 45.75 14.15 -26.13
C ALA A 297 46.88 13.60 -27.03
N ALA A 298 47.09 14.30 -28.15
CA ALA A 298 48.34 14.49 -28.87
C ALA A 298 49.15 13.26 -29.33
N ALA A 299 49.06 13.00 -30.64
CA ALA A 299 50.22 12.63 -31.44
C ALA A 299 50.15 13.37 -32.78
N ILE A 300 50.71 14.58 -32.80
CA ILE A 300 51.16 15.26 -34.01
C ILE A 300 52.35 14.44 -34.52
N GLY A 301 52.25 13.91 -35.74
CA GLY A 301 53.36 13.27 -36.44
C GLY A 301 53.25 13.52 -37.94
N GLY A 302 54.33 14.03 -38.53
CA GLY A 302 54.48 14.22 -39.97
C GLY A 302 54.80 15.66 -40.36
#